data_AF-A0A922ZCD8-F1
#
_entry.id   AF-A0A922ZCD8-F1
#
_cell.length_a   1.000
_cell.length_b   1.000
_cell.length_c   1.000
_cell.angle_alpha   90.00
_cell.angle_beta   90.00
_cell.angle_gamma   90.00
#
_symmetry.space_group_name_H-M   'P 1'
#
loop_
_entity.id
_entity.type
_entity.pdbx_description
1 polymer ?
#
loop_
_entity_poly.entity_id
_entity_poly.type
_entity_poly.pdbx_seq_one_letter_code
_entity_poly.pdbx_strand_id
1 'polypeptide(L)'
;MNEEIISDQNKSLITPSRQKELIEKYCAGIEDRIRVTSAKNNANDIVNDACTGLEKECKSDVIRSFLQQYVRDLYENHWNNK
;
A
#
# COMPACT_ATOMS: atom_id res chain seq x y z
N MET A 1 3.18 -19.80 27.70
CA MET A 1 1.93 -19.58 26.94
C MET A 1 2.36 -18.93 25.64
N ASN A 2 2.29 -19.71 24.56
CA ASN A 2 2.46 -19.35 23.15
C ASN A 2 3.61 -18.40 22.79
N GLU A 3 4.84 -18.88 22.95
CA GLU A 3 5.86 -18.55 21.96
C GLU A 3 5.50 -19.33 20.69
N GLU A 4 4.61 -18.75 19.87
CA GLU A 4 4.42 -19.21 18.50
C GLU A 4 5.73 -18.99 17.76
N ILE A 5 6.53 -20.06 17.77
CA ILE A 5 7.65 -20.31 16.89
C ILE A 5 7.16 -19.98 15.48
N ILE A 6 7.52 -18.78 15.01
CA ILE A 6 7.36 -18.35 13.63
C ILE A 6 8.19 -19.34 12.81
N SER A 7 7.51 -20.39 12.34
CA SER A 7 8.11 -21.46 11.56
C SER A 7 8.84 -20.84 10.37
N ASP A 8 10.14 -21.13 10.32
CA ASP A 8 11.14 -20.74 9.32
C ASP A 8 10.74 -21.11 7.87
N GLN A 9 9.61 -21.80 7.66
CA GLN A 9 9.06 -22.14 6.35
C GLN A 9 8.36 -20.97 5.63
N ASN A 10 8.04 -19.88 6.34
CA ASN A 10 7.43 -18.70 5.75
C ASN A 10 8.42 -17.67 5.19
N LYS A 11 9.74 -17.92 5.23
CA LYS A 11 10.74 -17.07 4.58
C LYS A 11 10.61 -17.02 3.04
N SER A 12 9.73 -17.83 2.43
CA SER A 12 9.36 -17.68 1.01
C SER A 12 8.27 -16.63 0.77
N LEU A 13 7.72 -16.00 1.83
CA LEU A 13 6.81 -14.87 1.73
C LEU A 13 7.55 -13.63 1.24
N ILE A 14 7.67 -13.57 -0.09
CA ILE A 14 8.03 -12.40 -0.89
C ILE A 14 9.50 -12.03 -0.72
N THR A 15 10.34 -12.50 -1.65
CA THR A 15 11.68 -11.95 -1.85
C THR A 15 11.61 -10.42 -1.90
N PRO A 16 12.59 -9.68 -1.34
CA PRO A 16 12.61 -8.22 -1.32
C PRO A 16 12.34 -7.57 -2.69
N SER A 17 12.68 -8.26 -3.77
CA SER A 17 12.38 -7.86 -5.15
C SER A 17 10.89 -7.70 -5.44
N ARG A 18 10.04 -8.64 -5.01
CA ARG A 18 8.60 -8.58 -5.31
C ARG A 18 7.86 -7.56 -4.44
N GLN A 19 8.35 -7.29 -3.22
CA GLN A 19 7.84 -6.16 -2.42
C GLN A 19 8.21 -4.83 -3.07
N LYS A 20 9.46 -4.70 -3.52
CA LYS A 20 9.94 -3.52 -4.24
C LYS A 20 9.13 -3.26 -5.50
N GLU A 21 8.81 -4.30 -6.28
CA GLU A 21 7.94 -4.18 -7.46
C GLU A 21 6.53 -3.66 -7.11
N LEU A 22 5.92 -4.16 -6.03
CA LEU A 22 4.58 -3.70 -5.62
C LEU A 22 4.62 -2.25 -5.11
N ILE A 23 5.68 -1.86 -4.40
CA ILE A 23 5.91 -0.48 -3.97
C ILE A 23 6.11 0.43 -5.19
N GLU A 24 6.95 0.04 -6.14
CA GLU A 24 7.18 0.83 -7.36
C GLU A 24 5.89 0.94 -8.20
N LYS A 25 5.10 -0.13 -8.29
CA LYS A 25 3.88 -0.15 -9.10
C LYS A 25 2.74 0.67 -8.48
N TYR A 26 2.52 0.56 -7.17
CA TYR A 26 1.33 1.12 -6.52
C TYR A 26 1.62 2.35 -5.67
N CYS A 27 2.84 2.52 -5.17
CA CYS A 27 3.20 3.60 -4.26
C CYS A 27 4.13 4.64 -4.89
N ALA A 28 4.91 4.31 -5.93
CA ALA A 28 5.75 5.31 -6.57
C ALA A 28 4.91 6.36 -7.29
N GLY A 29 5.21 7.63 -7.02
CA GLY A 29 4.51 8.78 -7.61
C GLY A 29 3.04 8.90 -7.21
N ILE A 30 2.53 8.09 -6.27
CA ILE A 30 1.13 8.18 -5.85
C ILE A 30 0.85 9.49 -5.11
N GLU A 31 1.82 9.99 -4.35
CA GLU A 31 1.73 11.29 -3.67
C GLU A 31 1.57 12.42 -4.69
N ASP A 32 2.39 12.44 -5.74
CA ASP A 32 2.28 13.44 -6.79
C ASP A 32 0.93 13.34 -7.51
N ARG A 33 0.49 12.12 -7.84
CA ARG A 33 -0.81 11.88 -8.45
C ARG A 33 -1.96 12.40 -7.57
N ILE A 34 -1.92 12.16 -6.27
CA ILE A 34 -2.89 12.69 -5.29
C ILE A 34 -2.85 14.23 -5.28
N ARG A 35 -1.66 14.82 -5.27
CA ARG A 35 -1.46 16.29 -5.19
C ARG A 35 -1.88 17.05 -6.43
N VAL A 36 -1.62 16.52 -7.62
CA VAL A 36 -1.91 17.22 -8.89
C VAL A 36 -3.37 17.13 -9.31
N THR A 37 -4.15 16.26 -8.67
CA THR A 37 -5.58 16.18 -8.97
C THR A 37 -6.30 17.45 -8.53
N SER A 38 -7.21 17.93 -9.37
CA SER A 38 -8.00 19.13 -9.11
C SER A 38 -9.23 18.87 -8.23
N ALA A 39 -9.57 17.60 -7.99
CA ALA A 39 -10.76 17.19 -7.25
C ALA A 39 -10.45 16.10 -6.22
N LYS A 40 -10.97 16.31 -5.00
CA LYS A 40 -10.84 15.36 -3.88
C LYS A 40 -11.34 13.95 -4.23
N ASN A 41 -12.44 13.86 -4.97
CA ASN A 41 -12.99 12.56 -5.42
C ASN A 41 -12.00 11.82 -6.33
N ASN A 42 -11.33 12.52 -7.25
CA ASN A 42 -10.34 11.90 -8.14
C ASN A 42 -9.11 11.41 -7.38
N ALA A 43 -8.66 12.15 -6.35
CA ALA A 43 -7.61 11.69 -5.45
C ALA A 43 -8.02 10.43 -4.68
N ASN A 44 -9.27 10.37 -4.22
CA ASN A 44 -9.82 9.21 -3.53
C ASN A 44 -9.90 7.98 -4.46
N ASP A 45 -10.28 8.17 -5.73
CA ASP A 45 -10.30 7.09 -6.72
C ASP A 45 -8.89 6.53 -6.99
N ILE A 46 -7.87 7.40 -7.07
CA ILE A 46 -6.46 6.96 -7.20
C ILE A 46 -6.02 6.10 -6.02
N VAL A 47 -6.39 6.49 -4.79
CA VAL A 47 -6.10 5.72 -3.57
C VAL A 47 -6.80 4.37 -3.61
N ASN A 48 -8.08 4.34 -3.98
CA ASN A 48 -8.87 3.11 -4.05
C ASN A 48 -8.34 2.14 -5.10
N ASP A 49 -7.93 2.63 -6.27
CA ASP A 49 -7.33 1.82 -7.32
C ASP A 49 -6.01 1.20 -6.85
N ALA A 50 -5.15 1.97 -6.20
CA ALA A 50 -3.91 1.46 -5.64
C ALA A 50 -4.17 0.40 -4.55
N CYS A 51 -5.10 0.66 -3.63
CA CYS A 51 -5.46 -0.29 -2.58
C CYS A 51 -6.06 -1.58 -3.13
N THR A 52 -6.91 -1.50 -4.16
CA THR A 52 -7.51 -2.65 -4.84
C THR A 52 -6.45 -3.47 -5.58
N GLY A 53 -5.47 -2.80 -6.20
CA GLY A 53 -4.34 -3.47 -6.83
C GLY A 53 -3.48 -4.25 -5.82
N LEU A 54 -3.22 -3.64 -4.66
CA LEU A 54 -2.52 -4.29 -3.55
C LEU A 54 -3.31 -5.48 -3.00
N GLU A 55 -4.64 -5.42 -2.92
CA GLU A 55 -5.50 -6.57 -2.55
C GLU A 55 -5.37 -7.75 -3.50
N LYS A 56 -5.28 -7.48 -4.80
CA LYS A 56 -5.20 -8.54 -5.81
C LYS A 56 -3.80 -9.14 -5.91
N GLU A 57 -2.75 -8.33 -5.75
CA GLU A 57 -1.38 -8.74 -6.09
C GLU A 57 -0.48 -9.01 -4.86
N CYS A 58 -0.80 -8.45 -3.69
CA CYS A 58 -0.01 -8.65 -2.48
C CYS A 58 -0.52 -9.86 -1.68
N LYS A 59 0.28 -10.93 -1.67
CA LYS A 59 -0.02 -12.17 -0.93
C LYS A 59 0.18 -12.07 0.58
N SER A 60 0.96 -11.08 1.04
CA SER A 60 1.22 -10.87 2.46
C SER A 60 0.22 -9.87 3.01
N ASP A 61 -0.63 -10.31 3.93
CA ASP A 61 -1.64 -9.46 4.57
C ASP A 61 -0.99 -8.29 5.32
N VAL A 62 0.13 -8.53 6.01
CA VAL A 62 0.86 -7.49 6.76
C VAL A 62 1.35 -6.39 5.84
N ILE A 63 2.00 -6.76 4.73
CA ILE A 63 2.56 -5.79 3.78
C ILE A 63 1.45 -5.08 3.05
N ARG A 64 0.40 -5.80 2.66
CA ARG A 64 -0.79 -5.21 2.04
C ARG A 64 -1.39 -4.12 2.94
N SER A 65 -1.65 -4.44 4.21
CA SER A 65 -2.21 -3.49 5.16
C SER A 65 -1.30 -2.28 5.37
N PHE A 66 0.01 -2.50 5.50
CA PHE A 66 0.98 -1.40 5.61
C PHE A 66 0.95 -0.46 4.39
N LEU A 67 0.98 -1.01 3.18
CA LEU A 67 0.99 -0.22 1.94
C LEU A 67 -0.34 0.50 1.69
N GLN A 68 -1.47 -0.15 2.00
CA GLN A 68 -2.78 0.49 1.94
C GLN A 68 -2.88 1.66 2.92
N GLN A 69 -2.39 1.48 4.15
CA GLN A 69 -2.36 2.57 5.14
C GLN A 69 -1.48 3.72 4.66
N TYR A 70 -0.27 3.43 4.17
CA TYR A 70 0.63 4.44 3.63
C TYR A 70 -0.04 5.31 2.55
N VAL A 71 -0.72 4.70 1.58
CA VAL A 71 -1.40 5.44 0.50
C VAL A 71 -2.57 6.28 1.05
N ARG A 72 -3.32 5.74 2.02
CA ARG A 72 -4.41 6.49 2.68
C ARG A 72 -3.88 7.68 3.46
N ASP A 73 -2.79 7.52 4.21
CA ASP A 73 -2.15 8.60 4.97
C ASP A 73 -1.70 9.74 4.05
N LEU A 74 -1.14 9.43 2.88
CA LEU A 74 -0.78 10.44 1.88
C LEU A 74 -1.99 11.25 1.41
N TYR A 75 -3.12 10.60 1.20
CA TYR A 75 -4.37 11.27 0.83
C TYR A 75 -4.92 12.13 1.96
N GLU A 76 -4.98 11.61 3.18
CA GLU A 76 -5.50 12.34 4.34
C GLU A 76 -4.65 13.58 4.64
N ASN A 77 -3.32 13.44 4.58
CA ASN A 77 -2.39 14.54 4.77
C ASN A 77 -2.59 15.67 3.75
N HIS A 78 -3.01 15.37 2.53
CA HIS A 78 -3.22 16.38 1.52
C HIS A 78 -4.64 16.99 1.52
N TRP A 79 -5.67 16.18 1.77
CA TRP A 79 -7.08 16.55 1.53
C TRP A 79 -8.00 16.55 2.76
N ASN A 80 -7.61 15.95 3.89
CA ASN A 80 -8.40 15.90 5.11
C ASN A 80 -7.81 16.73 6.25
N ASN A 81 -6.49 16.96 6.26
CA ASN A 81 -5.79 17.79 7.26
C ASN A 81 -5.71 19.29 6.89
N LYS A 82 -6.72 19.84 6.18
CA LYS A 82 -6.83 21.28 5.88
C LYS A 82 -7.84 21.97 6.79
#